data_AF-A0A097QSK8-F1
#
_entry.id   AF-A0A097QSK8-F1
#
_cell.length_a   1.000
_cell.length_b   1.000
_cell.length_c   1.000
_cell.angle_alpha   90.00
_cell.angle_beta   90.00
_cell.angle_gamma   90.00
#
_symmetry.space_group_name_H-M   'P 1'
#
loop_
_entity.id
_entity.type
_entity.pdbx_description
1 polymer ?
#
loop_
_entity_poly.entity_id
_entity_poly.type
_entity_poly.pdbx_seq_one_letter_code
_entity_poly.pdbx_strand_id
1 'polypeptide(L)'
;MDDERVFLNYLIFTVPQVTVLVGAIFGILVLVGVETPIVLGIFALLYGVMLLAVALIAREHFSGLMLYWLFLFFSIVLALSGVGILVYNR
;
A
#
# COMPACT_ATOMS: atom_id res chain seq x y z
N MET A 1 22.17 7.25 -9.34
CA MET A 1 21.85 6.13 -10.26
C MET A 1 21.87 4.81 -9.49
N ASP A 2 22.88 4.55 -8.65
CA ASP A 2 22.92 3.32 -7.85
C ASP A 2 21.89 3.28 -6.72
N ASP A 3 21.70 4.37 -5.96
CA ASP A 3 20.75 4.40 -4.84
C ASP A 3 19.29 4.18 -5.28
N GLU A 4 18.93 4.67 -6.47
CA GLU A 4 17.60 4.47 -7.05
C GLU A 4 17.38 3.00 -7.44
N ARG A 5 18.40 2.33 -7.99
CA ARG A 5 18.35 0.89 -8.27
C ARG A 5 18.25 0.08 -6.98
N VAL A 6 18.96 0.48 -5.93
CA VAL A 6 18.86 -0.17 -4.61
C VAL A 6 17.45 0.00 -4.04
N PHE A 7 16.86 1.20 -4.12
CA PHE A 7 15.49 1.44 -3.70
C PHE A 7 14.47 0.61 -4.52
N LEU A 8 14.64 0.54 -5.84
CA LEU A 8 13.80 -0.30 -6.69
C LEU A 8 13.91 -1.79 -6.34
N ASN A 9 15.13 -2.29 -6.11
CA ASN A 9 15.33 -3.67 -5.67
C ASN A 9 14.64 -3.92 -4.32
N TYR A 10 14.77 -3.00 -3.37
CA TYR A 10 14.07 -3.08 -2.10
C TYR A 10 12.55 -3.20 -2.30
N LEU A 11 11.96 -2.32 -3.12
CA LEU A 11 10.54 -2.36 -3.44
C LEU A 11 10.12 -3.67 -4.14
N ILE A 12 10.94 -4.19 -5.06
CA ILE A 12 10.67 -5.47 -5.75
C ILE A 12 10.61 -6.64 -4.77
N PHE A 13 11.36 -6.59 -3.66
CA PHE A 13 11.30 -7.64 -2.66
C PHE A 13 10.15 -7.45 -1.66
N THR A 14 9.78 -6.22 -1.32
CA THR A 14 8.78 -5.95 -0.27
C THR A 14 7.35 -5.82 -0.81
N VAL A 15 7.15 -5.14 -1.94
CA VAL A 15 5.81 -4.84 -2.47
C VAL A 15 5.04 -6.13 -2.81
N PRO A 16 5.61 -7.14 -3.49
CA PRO A 16 4.88 -8.37 -3.77
C PRO A 16 4.40 -9.11 -2.52
N GLN A 17 5.18 -9.07 -1.44
CA GLN A 17 4.81 -9.69 -0.16
C GLN A 17 3.56 -9.01 0.43
N VAL A 18 3.53 -7.68 0.41
CA VAL A 18 2.37 -6.88 0.83
C VAL A 18 1.16 -7.17 -0.08
N THR A 19 1.37 -7.21 -1.40
CA THR A 19 0.30 -7.49 -2.38
C THR A 19 -0.32 -8.86 -2.18
N VAL A 20 0.48 -9.90 -1.96
CA VAL A 20 -0.02 -11.26 -1.73
C VAL A 20 -0.81 -11.34 -0.42
N LEU A 21 -0.29 -10.74 0.66
CA LEU A 21 -0.98 -10.73 1.96
C LEU A 21 -2.34 -10.02 1.86
N VAL A 22 -2.36 -8.79 1.34
CA VAL A 22 -3.59 -8.00 1.28
C VAL A 22 -4.55 -8.55 0.23
N GLY A 23 -4.03 -9.11 -0.86
CA GLY A 23 -4.82 -9.83 -1.87
C GLY A 23 -5.49 -11.10 -1.31
N ALA A 24 -4.82 -11.84 -0.43
CA ALA A 24 -5.41 -12.98 0.25
C ALA A 24 -6.56 -12.55 1.17
N ILE A 25 -6.38 -11.47 1.95
CA ILE A 25 -7.45 -10.90 2.78
C ILE A 25 -8.64 -10.47 1.91
N PHE A 26 -8.38 -9.77 0.81
CA PHE A 26 -9.42 -9.37 -0.15
C PHE A 26 -10.19 -10.58 -0.69
N GLY A 27 -9.49 -11.62 -1.14
CA GLY A 27 -10.11 -12.85 -1.65
C GLY A 27 -11.01 -13.51 -0.62
N ILE A 28 -10.57 -13.60 0.64
CA ILE A 28 -11.39 -14.15 1.74
C ILE A 28 -12.65 -13.31 1.96
N LEU A 29 -12.52 -11.97 2.02
CA LEU A 29 -13.67 -11.08 2.22
C LEU A 29 -14.72 -11.20 1.10
N VAL A 30 -14.27 -11.33 -0.15
CA VAL A 30 -15.15 -11.59 -1.29
C VAL A 30 -15.85 -12.94 -1.16
N LEU A 31 -15.12 -14.00 -0.77
CA LEU A 31 -15.69 -15.35 -0.61
C LEU A 31 -16.74 -15.43 0.51
N VAL A 32 -16.60 -14.62 1.57
CA VAL A 32 -17.57 -14.55 2.68
C VAL A 32 -18.81 -13.72 2.31
N GLY A 33 -18.83 -13.09 1.13
CA GLY A 33 -19.97 -12.31 0.65
C GLY A 33 -20.05 -10.91 1.22
N VAL A 34 -18.92 -10.33 1.65
CA VAL A 34 -18.87 -8.93 2.07
C VAL A 34 -19.11 -8.03 0.87
N GLU A 35 -19.88 -6.95 1.05
CA GLU A 35 -20.23 -6.04 -0.03
C GLU A 35 -18.97 -5.42 -0.66
N THR A 36 -18.90 -5.45 -1.99
CA THR A 36 -17.76 -4.96 -2.79
C THR A 36 -17.23 -3.59 -2.34
N PRO A 37 -18.05 -2.58 -2.01
CA PRO A 37 -17.53 -1.28 -1.63
C PRO A 37 -16.76 -1.32 -0.29
N ILE A 38 -17.20 -2.15 0.65
CA ILE A 38 -16.50 -2.37 1.93
C ILE A 38 -15.20 -3.13 1.69
N VAL A 39 -15.22 -4.18 0.87
CA VAL A 39 -14.03 -4.97 0.53
C VAL A 39 -12.96 -4.10 -0.13
N LEU A 40 -13.34 -3.26 -1.09
CA LEU A 40 -12.42 -2.31 -1.76
C LEU A 40 -11.84 -1.29 -0.78
N GLY A 41 -12.67 -0.77 0.13
CA GLY A 41 -12.22 0.16 1.17
C GLY A 41 -11.20 -0.48 2.12
N ILE A 42 -11.48 -1.69 2.61
CA ILE A 42 -10.56 -2.46 3.45
C ILE A 42 -9.25 -2.74 2.70
N PHE A 43 -9.34 -3.15 1.44
CA PHE A 43 -8.16 -3.42 0.61
C PHE A 43 -7.29 -2.19 0.41
N ALA A 44 -7.87 -1.07 -0.04
CA ALA A 44 -7.14 0.16 -0.27
C ALA A 44 -6.50 0.69 1.02
N LEU A 45 -7.21 0.61 2.14
CA LEU A 45 -6.70 1.01 3.45
C LEU A 45 -5.52 0.13 3.88
N LEU A 46 -5.71 -1.18 3.93
CA LEU A 46 -4.68 -2.12 4.39
C LEU A 46 -3.45 -2.08 3.49
N TYR A 47 -3.66 -2.08 2.17
CA TYR A 47 -2.57 -2.03 1.20
C TYR A 47 -1.82 -0.70 1.29
N GLY A 48 -2.54 0.43 1.33
CA GLY A 48 -1.94 1.75 1.49
C GLY A 48 -1.14 1.90 2.78
N VAL A 49 -1.69 1.47 3.92
CA VAL A 49 -1.00 1.52 5.23
C VAL A 49 0.26 0.67 5.24
N MET A 50 0.21 -0.54 4.67
CA MET A 50 1.39 -1.40 4.59
C MET A 50 2.48 -0.81 3.70
N LEU A 51 2.13 -0.23 2.54
CA LEU A 51 3.10 0.48 1.70
C LEU A 51 3.66 1.72 2.39
N LEU A 52 2.85 2.42 3.19
CA LEU A 52 3.28 3.56 4.00
C LEU A 52 4.28 3.11 5.08
N ALA A 53 4.04 1.97 5.74
CA ALA A 53 5.00 1.38 6.67
C ALA A 53 6.34 1.04 5.98
N VAL A 54 6.29 0.44 4.78
CA VAL A 54 7.48 0.18 3.95
C VAL A 54 8.21 1.50 3.60
N ALA A 55 7.48 2.54 3.21
CA ALA A 55 8.04 3.85 2.93
C ALA A 55 8.72 4.45 4.17
N LEU A 56 8.08 4.38 5.35
CA LEU A 56 8.65 4.91 6.59
C LEU A 56 9.92 4.18 7.01
N ILE A 57 9.99 2.86 6.84
CA ILE A 57 11.19 2.07 7.10
C ILE A 57 12.31 2.48 6.12
N ALA A 58 11.96 2.68 4.85
CA ALA A 58 12.90 3.10 3.81
C ALA A 58 13.36 4.58 3.96
N ARG A 59 12.68 5.40 4.76
CA ARG A 59 12.91 6.85 4.86
C ARG A 59 14.34 7.21 5.21
N GLU A 60 14.92 6.56 6.20
CA GLU A 60 16.26 6.89 6.70
C GLU A 60 17.34 6.68 5.63
N HIS A 61 17.12 5.74 4.71
CA HIS A 61 18.10 5.36 3.69
C HIS A 61 17.84 6.04 2.33
N PHE A 62 16.58 6.39 2.02
CA PHE A 62 16.18 6.78 0.66
C PHE A 62 15.44 8.13 0.55
N SER A 63 15.31 8.90 1.63
CA SER A 63 14.57 10.18 1.65
C SER A 63 15.07 11.26 0.70
N GLY A 64 16.31 11.16 0.20
CA GLY A 64 16.87 12.07 -0.81
C GLY A 64 16.41 11.78 -2.24
N LEU A 65 15.74 10.65 -2.50
CA LEU A 65 15.34 10.23 -3.85
C LEU A 65 13.93 10.74 -4.19
N MET A 66 13.76 11.28 -5.41
CA MET A 66 12.43 11.67 -5.90
C MET A 66 11.46 10.48 -5.97
N LEU A 67 11.96 9.30 -6.34
CA LEU A 67 11.18 8.06 -6.42
C LEU A 67 10.61 7.64 -5.06
N TYR A 68 11.35 7.89 -3.97
CA TYR A 68 10.86 7.67 -2.60
C TYR A 68 9.65 8.56 -2.30
N TRP A 69 9.73 9.85 -2.63
CA TRP A 69 8.62 10.79 -2.40
C TRP A 69 7.39 10.44 -3.22
N LEU A 70 7.58 9.99 -4.46
CA LEU A 70 6.49 9.51 -5.30
C LEU A 70 5.81 8.28 -4.68
N PHE A 71 6.59 7.29 -4.25
CA PHE A 71 6.10 6.09 -3.58
C PHE A 71 5.36 6.40 -2.27
N LEU A 72 5.93 7.27 -1.43
CA LEU A 72 5.30 7.74 -0.19
C LEU A 72 3.95 8.42 -0.49
N PHE A 73 3.92 9.31 -1.47
CA PHE A 73 2.70 10.01 -1.87
C PHE A 73 1.60 9.04 -2.32
N PHE A 74 1.92 8.09 -3.20
CA PHE A 74 0.96 7.06 -3.64
C PHE A 74 0.44 6.25 -2.46
N SER A 75 1.31 5.87 -1.52
CA SER A 75 0.94 5.10 -0.33
C SER A 75 -0.05 5.86 0.55
N ILE A 76 0.19 7.16 0.77
CA ILE A 76 -0.69 8.05 1.54
C ILE A 76 -2.04 8.21 0.84
N VAL A 77 -2.04 8.52 -0.46
CA VAL A 77 -3.27 8.70 -1.25
C VAL A 77 -4.13 7.43 -1.21
N LEU A 78 -3.49 6.27 -1.29
CA LEU A 78 -4.20 4.98 -1.27
C LEU A 78 -4.77 4.66 0.12
N ALA A 79 -4.04 4.94 1.19
CA ALA A 79 -4.56 4.80 2.55
C ALA A 79 -5.76 5.73 2.77
N LEU A 80 -5.65 7.00 2.37
CA LEU A 80 -6.73 7.99 2.48
C LEU A 80 -7.95 7.64 1.63
N SER A 81 -7.76 7.12 0.42
CA SER A 81 -8.88 6.68 -0.41
C SER A 81 -9.60 5.49 0.22
N GLY A 82 -8.88 4.55 0.84
CA GLY A 82 -9.47 3.48 1.63
C GLY A 82 -10.32 3.99 2.80
N VAL A 83 -9.81 4.96 3.57
CA VAL A 83 -10.60 5.64 4.61
C VAL A 83 -11.84 6.30 4.02
N GLY A 84 -11.69 7.04 2.92
CA GLY A 84 -12.79 7.74 2.26
C GLY A 84 -13.91 6.79 1.80
N ILE A 85 -13.55 5.66 1.18
CA ILE A 85 -14.49 4.63 0.74
C ILE A 85 -15.25 4.03 1.94
N LEU A 86 -14.55 3.73 3.03
CA LEU A 86 -15.16 3.12 4.21
C LEU A 86 -16.07 4.09 4.98
N VAL A 87 -15.73 5.38 5.01
CA VAL A 87 -16.55 6.41 5.66
C VAL A 87 -17.79 6.74 4.82
N TYR A 88 -17.66 6.77 3.50
CA TYR A 88 -18.78 7.10 2.61
C TYR A 88 -19.80 5.97 2.45
N ASN A 89 -19.38 4.71 2.51
CA ASN A 89 -20.26 3.54 2.36
C ASN A 89 -20.83 3.00 3.69
N ARG A 90 -20.80 3.80 4.75
CA ARG A 90 -21.38 3.46 6.06
C ARG A 90 -22.76 4.05 6.21
#